data_AF-A0A6I6ERH8-F1
#
_entry.id   AF-A0A6I6ERH8-F1
#
_cell.length_a   1.000
_cell.length_b   1.000
_cell.length_c   1.000
_cell.angle_alpha   90.00
_cell.angle_beta   90.00
_cell.angle_gamma   90.00
#
_symmetry.space_group_name_H-M   'P 1'
#
loop_
_entity.id
_entity.type
_entity.pdbx_description
1 polymer ?
#
loop_
_entity_poly.entity_id
_entity_poly.type
_entity_poly.pdbx_seq_one_letter_code
_entity_poly.pdbx_strand_id
1 'polypeptide(L)'
;MKTVYLALGLMMTGHAFAASTTGSIGVKLTIYSQCSVEGSNLSATRAPPGIACGKQPEAQPKVTQTVVTRDADTGQERRLVTVEW
;
A
#
# COMPACT_ATOMS: atom_id res chain seq x y z
N MET A 1 -7.93 49.24 40.42
CA MET A 1 -8.12 49.34 38.95
C MET A 1 -7.55 48.16 38.16
N LYS A 2 -6.43 47.54 38.58
CA LYS A 2 -5.78 46.42 37.86
C LYS A 2 -6.62 45.14 37.71
N THR A 3 -7.45 44.81 38.70
CA THR A 3 -8.30 43.61 38.70
C THR A 3 -9.42 43.64 37.66
N VAL A 4 -9.88 44.84 37.27
CA VAL A 4 -10.95 44.99 36.27
C VAL A 4 -10.45 44.61 34.88
N TYR A 5 -9.22 44.98 34.51
CA TYR A 5 -8.61 44.61 33.23
C TYR A 5 -8.39 43.10 33.10
N LEU A 6 -8.05 42.43 34.22
CA LEU A 6 -7.81 40.99 34.24
C LEU A 6 -9.12 40.19 34.07
N ALA A 7 -10.21 40.66 34.69
CA ALA A 7 -11.53 40.08 34.50
C ALA A 7 -12.05 40.28 33.07
N LEU A 8 -11.84 41.46 32.47
CA LEU A 8 -12.25 41.74 31.10
C LEU A 8 -11.46 40.93 30.07
N GLY A 9 -10.15 40.73 30.31
CA GLY A 9 -9.31 39.86 29.49
C GLY A 9 -9.73 38.38 29.53
N LEU A 10 -10.19 37.88 30.69
CA LEU A 10 -10.70 36.51 30.82
C LEU A 10 -12.05 36.29 30.12
N MET A 11 -12.89 37.32 29.99
CA MET A 11 -14.17 37.19 29.29
C MET A 11 -14.01 37.07 27.77
N MET A 12 -12.90 37.56 27.21
CA MET A 12 -12.60 37.51 25.77
C MET A 12 -12.15 36.12 25.28
N THR A 13 -11.65 35.25 26.16
CA THR A 13 -11.20 33.90 25.77
C THR A 13 -12.34 32.89 25.63
N GLY A 14 -13.55 33.22 26.08
CA GLY A 14 -14.76 32.39 25.91
C GLY A 14 -15.22 32.22 24.47
N HIS A 15 -14.72 33.05 23.55
CA HIS A 15 -14.98 32.95 22.10
C HIS A 15 -13.81 32.41 21.30
N ALA A 16 -12.75 31.93 21.96
CA ALA A 16 -11.83 31.00 21.33
C ALA A 16 -12.56 29.65 21.20
N PHE A 17 -13.58 29.63 20.34
CA PHE A 17 -14.16 28.40 19.84
C PHE A 17 -12.97 27.59 19.35
N ALA A 18 -12.68 26.51 20.07
CA ALA A 18 -11.87 25.43 19.57
C ALA A 18 -12.25 25.26 18.11
N ALA A 19 -11.28 25.35 17.20
CA ALA A 19 -11.48 24.95 15.83
C ALA A 19 -11.97 23.49 15.92
N SER A 20 -13.29 23.33 15.92
CA SER A 20 -13.89 22.04 16.15
C SER A 20 -13.53 21.28 14.89
N THR A 21 -12.77 20.20 15.03
CA THR A 21 -12.52 19.24 13.95
C THR A 21 -13.81 18.45 13.67
N THR A 22 -14.94 19.16 13.58
CA THR A 22 -16.27 18.65 13.33
C THR A 22 -16.39 18.40 11.84
N GLY A 23 -16.38 17.12 11.51
CA GLY A 23 -16.55 16.59 10.16
C GLY A 23 -16.54 15.07 10.25
N SER A 24 -17.04 14.40 9.21
CA SER A 24 -16.98 12.94 9.12
C SER A 24 -15.82 12.52 8.23
N ILE A 25 -14.91 11.68 8.73
CA ILE A 25 -13.89 11.02 7.90
C ILE A 25 -14.45 9.66 7.50
N GLY A 26 -14.79 9.50 6.22
CA GLY A 26 -15.14 8.20 5.66
C GLY A 26 -13.87 7.40 5.41
N VAL A 27 -13.70 6.27 6.10
CA VAL A 27 -12.60 5.33 5.85
C VAL A 27 -13.18 4.07 5.22
N LYS A 28 -12.54 3.57 4.17
CA LYS A 28 -12.84 2.28 3.56
C LYS A 28 -11.62 1.37 3.70
N LEU A 29 -11.79 0.27 4.43
CA LEU A 29 -10.79 -0.80 4.52
C LEU A 29 -11.24 -1.95 3.63
N THR A 30 -10.42 -2.31 2.65
CA THR A 30 -10.61 -3.51 1.83
C THR A 30 -9.58 -4.55 2.25
N ILE A 31 -10.03 -5.71 2.71
CA ILE A 31 -9.16 -6.85 3.05
C ILE A 31 -9.36 -7.92 1.97
N TYR A 32 -8.28 -8.23 1.26
CA TYR A 32 -8.27 -9.30 0.27
C TYR A 32 -7.95 -10.65 0.92
N SER A 33 -8.44 -11.74 0.33
CA SER A 33 -8.04 -13.09 0.75
C SER A 33 -6.58 -13.35 0.40
N GLN A 34 -5.94 -14.28 1.12
CA GLN A 34 -4.57 -14.70 0.83
C GLN A 34 -4.40 -15.14 -0.64
N CYS A 35 -3.34 -14.65 -1.30
CA CYS A 35 -2.99 -15.09 -2.65
C CYS A 35 -2.23 -16.42 -2.59
N SER A 36 -2.50 -17.30 -3.55
CA SER A 36 -1.69 -18.51 -3.78
C SER A 36 -0.60 -18.20 -4.80
N VAL A 37 0.65 -18.56 -4.47
CA VAL A 37 1.80 -18.43 -5.38
C VAL A 37 2.30 -19.83 -5.71
N GLU A 38 2.13 -20.25 -6.95
CA GLU A 38 2.58 -21.56 -7.42
C GLU A 38 3.94 -21.45 -8.09
N GLY A 39 4.96 -22.01 -7.43
CA GLY A 39 6.35 -22.01 -7.90
C GLY A 39 6.78 -23.33 -8.56
N SER A 40 5.98 -24.39 -8.48
CA SER A 40 6.36 -25.72 -8.99
C SER A 40 6.58 -25.78 -10.51
N ASN A 41 5.98 -24.85 -11.26
CA ASN A 41 6.12 -24.76 -12.72
C ASN A 41 7.11 -23.67 -13.18
N LEU A 42 7.96 -23.16 -12.28
CA LEU A 42 9.02 -22.20 -12.63
C LEU A 42 10.08 -22.88 -13.50
N SER A 43 9.81 -22.99 -14.80
CA SER A 43 10.79 -23.39 -15.79
C SER A 43 11.42 -22.15 -16.40
N ALA A 44 12.74 -22.16 -16.61
CA ALA A 44 13.48 -21.09 -17.27
C ALA A 44 12.86 -20.67 -18.63
N THR A 45 12.04 -21.54 -19.23
CA THR A 45 11.42 -21.34 -20.54
C THR A 45 9.92 -21.03 -20.48
N ARG A 46 9.21 -21.29 -19.37
CA ARG A 46 7.73 -21.20 -19.31
C ARG A 46 7.24 -20.41 -18.10
N ALA A 47 6.86 -19.17 -18.40
CA ALA A 47 5.98 -18.29 -17.64
C ALA A 47 6.47 -17.81 -16.25
N PRO A 48 6.07 -16.60 -15.84
CA PRO A 48 6.18 -16.16 -14.45
C PRO A 48 5.39 -17.09 -13.51
N PRO A 49 5.66 -17.07 -12.19
CA PRO A 49 4.89 -17.83 -11.22
C PRO A 49 3.40 -17.54 -11.37
N GLY A 50 2.59 -18.59 -11.32
CA GLY A 50 1.15 -18.44 -11.29
C GLY A 50 0.74 -17.85 -9.94
N ILE A 51 0.32 -16.58 -9.93
CA ILE A 51 -0.20 -15.93 -8.72
C ILE A 51 -1.70 -15.78 -8.88
N ALA A 52 -2.46 -16.38 -7.97
CA ALA A 52 -3.91 -16.29 -7.94
C ALA A 52 -4.37 -15.66 -6.63
N CYS A 53 -4.84 -14.42 -6.69
CA CYS A 53 -5.44 -13.70 -5.56
C CYS A 53 -6.98 -13.89 -5.52
N GLY A 54 -7.44 -15.12 -5.78
CA GLY A 54 -8.87 -15.41 -5.92
C GLY A 54 -9.50 -14.76 -7.17
N LYS A 55 -10.73 -14.24 -7.06
CA LYS A 55 -11.44 -13.51 -8.13
C LYS A 55 -11.34 -12.00 -7.96
N GLN A 56 -10.23 -11.50 -7.42
CA GLN A 56 -10.04 -10.09 -7.05
C GLN A 56 -8.94 -9.46 -7.93
N PRO A 57 -9.30 -8.81 -9.05
CA PRO A 57 -8.33 -8.21 -9.97
C PRO A 57 -7.49 -7.11 -9.31
N GLU A 58 -8.10 -6.34 -8.40
CA GLU A 58 -7.44 -5.25 -7.67
C GLU A 58 -6.37 -5.74 -6.68
N ALA A 59 -6.39 -7.04 -6.34
CA ALA A 59 -5.38 -7.67 -5.49
C ALA A 59 -4.27 -8.35 -6.29
N GLN A 60 -4.40 -8.41 -7.63
CA GLN A 60 -3.44 -9.11 -8.48
C GLN A 60 -2.14 -8.30 -8.56
N PRO A 61 -0.99 -8.86 -8.11
CA PRO A 61 0.26 -8.13 -8.15
C PRO A 61 0.75 -7.97 -9.58
N LYS A 62 1.54 -6.92 -9.79
CA LYS A 62 2.33 -6.76 -11.00
C LYS A 62 3.48 -7.75 -10.95
N VAL A 63 3.60 -8.57 -11.99
CA VAL A 63 4.70 -9.51 -12.14
C VAL A 63 5.58 -9.09 -13.30
N THR A 64 6.87 -8.92 -13.04
CA THR A 64 7.86 -8.59 -14.06
C THR A 64 8.95 -9.64 -14.09
N GLN A 65 9.53 -9.86 -15.28
CA GLN A 65 10.57 -10.85 -15.50
C GLN A 65 11.69 -10.22 -16.33
N THR A 66 12.91 -10.33 -15.83
CA THR A 66 14.10 -9.77 -16.50
C THR A 66 15.17 -10.84 -16.61
N VAL A 67 15.77 -11.01 -17.78
CA VAL A 67 16.92 -11.90 -17.95
C VAL A 67 18.16 -11.23 -17.38
N VAL A 68 18.80 -11.85 -16.38
CA VAL A 68 19.98 -11.31 -15.69
C VAL A 68 21.26 -11.84 -16.34
N THR A 69 21.30 -13.13 -16.66
CA THR A 69 22.43 -13.75 -17.34
C THR A 69 21.93 -14.81 -18.32
N ARG A 70 22.59 -14.92 -19.47
CA ARG A 70 22.37 -15.99 -20.43
C ARG A 70 23.69 -16.71 -20.65
N ASP A 71 23.71 -17.99 -20.34
CA ASP A 71 24.83 -18.87 -20.62
C ASP A 71 24.83 -19.20 -22.11
N ALA A 72 25.92 -18.86 -22.81
CA ALA A 72 26.00 -18.97 -24.26
C ALA A 72 26.21 -20.42 -24.74
N ASP A 73 26.74 -21.29 -23.88
CA ASP A 73 27.13 -22.66 -24.22
C ASP A 73 25.99 -23.64 -23.93
N THR A 74 25.30 -23.45 -22.80
CA THR A 74 24.14 -24.27 -22.39
C THR A 74 22.80 -23.67 -22.79
N GLY A 75 22.79 -22.40 -23.24
CA GLY A 75 21.56 -21.66 -23.56
C GLY A 75 20.69 -21.33 -22.34
N GLN A 76 21.15 -21.62 -21.12
CA GLN A 76 20.37 -21.38 -19.91
C GLN A 76 20.29 -19.90 -19.55
N GLU A 77 19.11 -19.45 -19.17
CA GLU A 77 18.87 -18.07 -18.72
C GLU A 77 18.59 -18.04 -17.22
N ARG A 78 19.33 -17.22 -16.49
CA ARG A 78 18.94 -16.82 -15.12
C ARG A 78 18.07 -15.59 -15.25
N ARG A 79 16.88 -15.67 -14.69
CA ARG A 79 15.88 -14.61 -14.75
C ARG A 79 15.56 -14.14 -13.34
N LEU A 80 15.45 -12.84 -13.15
CA LEU A 80 14.90 -12.23 -11.96
C LEU A 80 13.40 -12.06 -12.18
N VAL A 81 12.62 -12.57 -11.24
CA VAL A 81 11.17 -12.38 -11.21
C VAL A 81 10.85 -11.48 -10.03
N THR A 82 10.18 -10.36 -10.31
CA THR A 82 9.75 -9.42 -9.28
C THR A 82 8.22 -9.42 -9.19
N VAL A 83 7.72 -9.49 -7.96
CA VAL A 83 6.28 -9.47 -7.64
C VAL A 83 6.04 -8.26 -6.76
N GLU A 84 5.19 -7.33 -7.21
CA GLU A 84 4.91 -6.06 -6.56
C GLU A 84 3.39 -5.90 -6.33
N TRP A 85 3.00 -5.53 -5.10
CA TRP A 85 1.61 -5.24 -4.69
C TRP A 85 1.40 -3.73 -4.52
#